data_AF-A0A2V3IU80-F1
#
_entry.id   AF-A0A2V3IU80-F1
#
_cell.length_a   1.000
_cell.length_b   1.000
_cell.length_c   1.000
_cell.angle_alpha   90.00
_cell.angle_beta   90.00
_cell.angle_gamma   90.00
#
_symmetry.space_group_name_H-M   'P 1'
#
loop_
_entity.id
_entity.type
_entity.pdbx_description
1 polymer ?
#
loop_
_entity_poly.entity_id
_entity_poly.type
_entity_poly.pdbx_seq_one_letter_code
_entity_poly.pdbx_strand_id
1 'polypeptide(L)'
;MLRAALLPRLRAALPTSFIPRRLPATRVPPRPTPVAASSAHPLSPPSTSPPTPTAPPPIPDVSPAPSTSHSLPLPGGDEHRLFHHRQHAALYSSWRALPLSPHARLHPADLISGSTAIFIGVGLETNWPAVLSALESPIFNRRKVVIVRDVFDRSEHRKTLSDYFAFVADDAVAVLRSIVKPSNNHRRFVNEFVWVNGAYKPVRTDVDVISYLHSAGFRVIPVDTTAQLARMRDGLDPIPVQQSTNHVLACAPTAFCFNENAAADNHFMHDNPAELTLSDGGAALRRKVLSEFSALHAALIDRVRGVGAHVHLFTHEDWHNTPDACFPNNTFSTHTNIETGSSCVLVLYPMKANTRRKERRLVQRLLTRGRYTHVYDLTREEEADPPRFLEGTGSLVLDRINRIAYLALSQRSDFGLARAWAKVMDYNLVPFTATDRENRPIYHTNVMMSVGTRVAVVCLECIADAKERQMVVSSLRDSGHTVVDISYDQVEHFCGNVLELESFHADQVMVMSTGAHDAFTQNQREKLLSGVERLVHADISTIEKVGGGGVRCTIAELH
;
A
#
# COMPACT_ATOMS: atom_id res chain seq x y z
N MET A 1 -36.40 -46.44 8.41
CA MET A 1 -37.48 -46.74 9.37
C MET A 1 -37.44 -45.67 10.45
N LEU A 2 -38.30 -44.65 10.30
CA LEU A 2 -39.47 -44.35 11.17
C LEU A 2 -39.08 -43.90 12.59
N ARG A 3 -39.59 -42.82 13.20
CA ARG A 3 -40.48 -41.72 12.78
C ARG A 3 -40.58 -40.74 13.98
N ALA A 4 -40.41 -39.45 13.70
CA ALA A 4 -41.27 -38.32 14.11
C ALA A 4 -41.50 -37.95 15.60
N ALA A 5 -41.25 -36.68 15.96
CA ALA A 5 -42.28 -35.65 16.20
C ALA A 5 -41.68 -34.29 16.64
N LEU A 6 -42.40 -33.21 16.28
CA LEU A 6 -42.38 -31.82 16.79
C LEU A 6 -41.66 -30.71 15.96
N LEU A 7 -42.51 -30.03 15.17
CA LEU A 7 -42.43 -28.67 14.60
C LEU A 7 -43.80 -28.01 14.93
N PRO A 8 -44.08 -26.71 14.65
CA PRO A 8 -43.42 -25.46 15.04
C PRO A 8 -44.46 -24.42 15.54
N ARG A 9 -44.06 -23.17 15.87
CA ARG A 9 -44.77 -21.90 15.57
C ARG A 9 -44.20 -20.72 16.37
N LEU A 10 -43.99 -19.58 15.69
CA LEU A 10 -44.65 -18.31 16.02
C LEU A 10 -44.43 -17.27 14.90
N ARG A 11 -45.53 -16.97 14.21
CA ARG A 11 -45.77 -15.83 13.32
C ARG A 11 -47.11 -15.26 13.79
N ALA A 12 -47.15 -13.98 14.15
CA ALA A 12 -48.28 -13.06 13.95
C ALA A 12 -48.13 -11.83 14.86
N ALA A 13 -48.11 -10.64 14.25
CA ALA A 13 -48.96 -9.53 14.67
C ALA A 13 -48.94 -8.44 13.57
N LEU A 14 -50.10 -8.22 12.96
CA LEU A 14 -50.50 -6.99 12.28
C LEU A 14 -51.72 -6.45 13.06
N PRO A 15 -52.06 -5.16 12.91
CA PRO A 15 -53.41 -4.92 12.43
C PRO A 15 -53.52 -3.86 11.31
N THR A 16 -54.63 -4.01 10.62
CA THR A 16 -55.19 -3.42 9.41
C THR A 16 -55.62 -1.95 9.51
N SER A 17 -55.53 -1.18 8.42
CA SER A 17 -56.68 -0.60 7.67
C SER A 17 -56.31 0.56 6.71
N PHE A 18 -57.16 0.77 5.69
CA PHE A 18 -57.36 1.94 4.80
C PHE A 18 -56.77 1.96 3.36
N ILE A 19 -57.60 1.45 2.42
CA ILE A 19 -58.19 2.05 1.19
C ILE A 19 -57.47 3.24 0.49
N PRO A 20 -57.39 3.26 -0.87
CA PRO A 20 -56.51 4.14 -1.64
C PRO A 20 -57.12 5.51 -1.98
N ARG A 21 -56.28 6.56 -1.98
CA ARG A 21 -56.57 7.85 -2.64
C ARG A 21 -55.51 8.18 -3.68
N ARG A 22 -55.93 8.24 -4.95
CA ARG A 22 -55.28 9.02 -6.02
C ARG A 22 -55.35 10.51 -5.67
N LEU A 23 -54.34 11.28 -6.05
CA LEU A 23 -54.36 12.72 -6.39
C LEU A 23 -52.93 13.18 -6.81
N PRO A 24 -52.72 14.33 -7.50
CA PRO A 24 -52.69 14.42 -8.96
C PRO A 24 -51.34 14.86 -9.55
N ALA A 25 -51.25 14.79 -10.88
CA ALA A 25 -50.17 15.35 -11.69
C ALA A 25 -49.94 16.86 -11.42
N THR A 26 -48.68 17.27 -11.27
CA THR A 26 -48.28 18.68 -11.28
C THR A 26 -47.06 18.90 -12.18
N ARG A 27 -47.38 19.46 -13.36
CA ARG A 27 -46.69 20.46 -14.19
C ARG A 27 -45.15 20.53 -14.17
N VAL A 28 -44.62 20.17 -15.33
CA VAL A 28 -43.35 20.56 -15.94
C VAL A 28 -43.26 22.08 -16.14
N PRO A 29 -42.14 22.76 -15.80
CA PRO A 29 -41.84 24.10 -16.32
C PRO A 29 -41.07 24.01 -17.65
N PRO A 30 -41.28 24.96 -18.60
CA PRO A 30 -40.83 24.82 -19.98
C PRO A 30 -39.36 25.22 -20.20
N ARG A 31 -38.75 24.59 -21.22
CA ARG A 31 -37.49 24.98 -21.86
C ARG A 31 -37.59 26.40 -22.47
N PRO A 32 -36.52 27.20 -22.47
CA PRO A 32 -36.41 28.34 -23.37
C PRO A 32 -35.92 27.89 -24.75
N THR A 33 -36.60 28.35 -25.80
CA THR A 33 -36.21 28.27 -27.22
C THR A 33 -35.30 29.45 -27.63
N PRO A 34 -34.52 29.30 -28.71
CA PRO A 34 -33.50 30.27 -29.12
C PRO A 34 -34.09 31.35 -30.04
N VAL A 35 -33.48 32.54 -30.05
CA VAL A 35 -33.76 33.60 -31.05
C VAL A 35 -32.46 33.98 -31.76
N ALA A 36 -32.54 34.07 -33.08
CA ALA A 36 -31.48 34.37 -34.01
C ALA A 36 -31.46 35.85 -34.47
N ALA A 37 -30.25 36.34 -34.72
CA ALA A 37 -29.74 37.27 -35.75
C ALA A 37 -30.51 38.53 -36.22
N SER A 38 -29.78 39.67 -36.27
CA SER A 38 -29.80 40.82 -37.23
C SER A 38 -29.30 42.10 -36.53
N SER A 39 -28.52 43.08 -37.04
CA SER A 39 -27.69 43.31 -38.24
C SER A 39 -26.86 44.63 -38.07
N ALA A 40 -25.68 44.70 -38.71
CA ALA A 40 -24.96 45.84 -39.35
C ALA A 40 -24.63 47.23 -38.69
N HIS A 41 -23.30 47.47 -38.46
CA HIS A 41 -22.38 48.58 -38.91
C HIS A 41 -22.61 50.09 -38.57
N PRO A 42 -21.59 51.02 -38.67
CA PRO A 42 -20.10 50.95 -38.53
C PRO A 42 -19.39 52.21 -37.87
N LEU A 43 -18.02 52.19 -37.79
CA LEU A 43 -17.03 53.33 -37.63
C LEU A 43 -16.89 53.98 -36.22
N SER A 44 -15.77 54.43 -35.65
CA SER A 44 -14.29 54.49 -35.88
C SER A 44 -13.63 55.03 -34.55
N PRO A 45 -12.29 55.04 -34.36
CA PRO A 45 -11.58 55.03 -33.05
C PRO A 45 -11.20 56.46 -32.54
N PRO A 46 -10.65 56.72 -31.32
CA PRO A 46 -9.26 56.38 -30.93
C PRO A 46 -8.92 56.23 -29.42
N SER A 47 -7.67 55.78 -29.18
CA SER A 47 -6.73 56.05 -28.07
C SER A 47 -7.21 56.07 -26.60
N THR A 48 -6.59 55.25 -25.75
CA THR A 48 -5.51 55.64 -24.80
C THR A 48 -5.26 54.49 -23.81
N SER A 49 -3.97 54.14 -23.63
CA SER A 49 -3.30 53.56 -22.45
C SER A 49 -4.03 52.53 -21.56
N PRO A 50 -3.49 51.30 -21.37
CA PRO A 50 -4.04 50.36 -20.40
C PRO A 50 -3.76 50.82 -18.95
N PRO A 51 -4.75 50.72 -18.03
CA PRO A 51 -4.53 50.93 -16.61
C PRO A 51 -3.82 49.73 -15.98
N THR A 52 -2.88 50.05 -15.09
CA THR A 52 -2.16 49.13 -14.20
C THR A 52 -3.15 48.25 -13.42
N PRO A 53 -2.96 46.91 -13.33
CA PRO A 53 -3.81 46.09 -12.48
C PRO A 53 -3.50 46.37 -11.00
N THR A 54 -4.45 46.98 -10.32
CA THR A 54 -4.49 47.06 -8.85
C THR A 54 -4.58 45.66 -8.26
N ALA A 55 -3.66 45.35 -7.34
CA ALA A 55 -3.65 44.10 -6.60
C ALA A 55 -4.97 43.89 -5.81
N PRO A 56 -5.50 42.66 -5.72
CA PRO A 56 -6.65 42.37 -4.89
C PRO A 56 -6.31 42.55 -3.40
N PRO A 57 -7.29 42.91 -2.55
CA PRO A 57 -7.07 43.12 -1.13
C PRO A 57 -6.62 41.81 -0.45
N PRO A 58 -5.80 41.89 0.62
CA PRO A 58 -5.34 40.72 1.33
C PRO A 58 -6.53 39.99 1.96
N ILE A 59 -6.59 38.67 1.72
CA ILE A 59 -7.52 37.75 2.36
C ILE A 59 -7.24 37.79 3.88
N PRO A 60 -8.24 37.93 4.75
CA PRO A 60 -8.03 37.94 6.19
C PRO A 60 -7.42 36.60 6.64
N ASP A 61 -6.40 36.70 7.48
CA ASP A 61 -5.68 35.59 8.09
C ASP A 61 -6.63 34.76 8.96
N VAL A 62 -7.21 33.71 8.37
CA VAL A 62 -7.94 32.69 9.09
C VAL A 62 -6.91 31.65 9.51
N SER A 63 -6.36 31.83 10.72
CA SER A 63 -5.62 30.77 11.40
C SER A 63 -6.48 29.50 11.38
N PRO A 64 -5.97 28.36 10.87
CA PRO A 64 -6.76 27.15 10.84
C PRO A 64 -7.01 26.70 12.29
N ALA A 65 -8.29 26.59 12.66
CA ALA A 65 -8.70 25.81 13.81
C ALA A 65 -8.05 24.42 13.74
N PRO A 66 -7.65 23.80 14.87
CA PRO A 66 -6.95 22.52 14.85
C PRO A 66 -7.85 21.47 14.21
N SER A 67 -7.57 21.14 12.95
CA SER A 67 -8.21 20.01 12.29
C SER A 67 -7.64 18.76 12.95
N THR A 68 -8.50 17.99 13.60
CA THR A 68 -8.20 16.61 13.99
C THR A 68 -8.20 15.75 12.73
N SER A 69 -7.25 16.00 11.81
CA SER A 69 -6.88 14.99 10.83
C SER A 69 -6.04 13.97 11.57
N HIS A 70 -6.59 12.76 11.77
CA HIS A 70 -5.85 11.60 12.22
C HIS A 70 -4.86 11.16 11.14
N SER A 71 -3.83 11.98 10.90
CA SER A 71 -2.65 11.60 10.14
C SER A 71 -1.75 10.81 11.08
N LEU A 72 -1.67 9.49 10.86
CA LEU A 72 -0.70 8.65 11.54
C LEU A 72 0.71 9.14 11.15
N PRO A 73 1.55 9.53 12.12
CA PRO A 73 2.98 9.68 11.85
C PRO A 73 3.51 8.28 11.51
N LEU A 74 4.06 8.12 10.31
CA LEU A 74 4.84 6.94 9.97
C LEU A 74 6.18 7.09 10.70
N PRO A 75 6.48 6.29 11.74
CA PRO A 75 7.74 6.43 12.47
C PRO A 75 8.93 6.14 11.53
N GLY A 76 9.99 6.93 11.64
CA GLY A 76 11.22 6.74 10.86
C GLY A 76 12.32 7.71 11.30
N GLY A 77 13.38 7.18 11.88
CA GLY A 77 14.59 7.91 12.30
C GLY A 77 15.48 6.98 13.12
N ASP A 78 16.77 6.89 12.78
CA ASP A 78 17.71 5.87 13.31
C ASP A 78 18.62 6.37 14.45
N GLU A 79 18.42 7.60 14.92
CA GLU A 79 19.06 8.02 16.15
C GLU A 79 18.22 7.47 17.30
N HIS A 80 18.73 6.59 18.17
CA HIS A 80 18.35 6.58 19.61
C HIS A 80 18.74 5.33 20.44
N ARG A 81 19.43 4.29 19.94
CA ARG A 81 19.73 3.09 20.79
C ARG A 81 20.46 3.40 22.11
N LEU A 82 21.41 4.33 22.12
CA LEU A 82 22.19 4.69 23.33
C LEU A 82 21.44 5.60 24.31
N PHE A 83 20.54 6.47 23.83
CA PHE A 83 19.75 7.37 24.67
C PHE A 83 18.60 6.63 25.38
N HIS A 84 18.06 5.57 24.74
CA HIS A 84 17.00 4.74 25.32
C HIS A 84 17.44 3.94 26.55
N HIS A 85 18.69 3.45 26.61
CA HIS A 85 19.12 2.58 27.71
C HIS A 85 18.99 3.20 29.11
N ARG A 86 19.34 4.49 29.28
CA ARG A 86 19.26 5.17 30.58
C ARG A 86 17.81 5.48 30.98
N GLN A 87 16.97 5.92 30.05
CA GLN A 87 15.54 6.15 30.32
C GLN A 87 14.79 4.84 30.61
N HIS A 88 15.17 3.75 29.93
CA HIS A 88 14.59 2.43 30.16
C HIS A 88 14.92 1.93 31.57
N ALA A 89 16.18 2.00 32.01
CA ALA A 89 16.57 1.54 33.35
C ALA A 89 15.80 2.25 34.47
N ALA A 90 15.61 3.58 34.38
CA ALA A 90 14.84 4.34 35.36
C ALA A 90 13.35 3.94 35.38
N LEU A 91 12.75 3.75 34.20
CA LEU A 91 11.38 3.26 34.07
C LEU A 91 11.22 1.87 34.71
N TYR A 92 12.10 0.92 34.39
CA TYR A 92 12.03 -0.45 34.92
C TYR A 92 12.23 -0.50 36.45
N SER A 93 13.13 0.33 36.99
CA SER A 93 13.29 0.47 38.44
C SER A 93 12.03 1.03 39.10
N SER A 94 11.43 2.07 38.52
CA SER A 94 10.20 2.68 39.02
C SER A 94 9.01 1.72 38.95
N TRP A 95 8.91 0.94 37.88
CA TRP A 95 7.92 -0.11 37.71
C TRP A 95 8.00 -1.17 38.81
N ARG A 96 9.21 -1.63 39.17
CA ARG A 96 9.42 -2.61 40.24
C ARG A 96 9.13 -2.04 41.64
N ALA A 97 9.29 -0.73 41.82
CA ALA A 97 9.10 -0.05 43.09
C ALA A 97 7.68 0.53 43.28
N LEU A 98 6.75 0.27 42.36
CA LEU A 98 5.38 0.76 42.48
C LEU A 98 4.73 0.27 43.79
N PRO A 99 4.08 1.15 44.56
CA PRO A 99 3.31 0.73 45.73
C PRO A 99 2.06 0.00 45.24
N LEU A 100 1.99 -1.31 45.50
CA LEU A 100 0.91 -2.18 45.05
C LEU A 100 0.06 -2.66 46.22
N SER A 101 -1.24 -2.83 45.98
CA SER A 101 -2.12 -3.54 46.92
C SER A 101 -1.73 -5.03 46.99
N PRO A 102 -2.08 -5.76 48.07
CA PRO A 102 -1.69 -7.16 48.26
C PRO A 102 -2.11 -8.13 47.13
N HIS A 103 -3.11 -7.77 46.33
CA HIS A 103 -3.60 -8.59 45.22
C HIS A 103 -3.09 -8.11 43.85
N ALA A 104 -2.41 -6.96 43.79
CA ALA A 104 -1.81 -6.43 42.58
C ALA A 104 -0.44 -7.08 42.34
N ARG A 105 -0.20 -7.53 41.11
CA ARG A 105 1.06 -8.17 40.69
C ARG A 105 1.57 -7.52 39.41
N LEU A 106 2.88 -7.28 39.37
CA LEU A 106 3.60 -6.79 38.19
C LEU A 106 4.78 -7.72 37.91
N HIS A 107 5.03 -7.98 36.64
CA HIS A 107 6.22 -8.67 36.17
C HIS A 107 7.06 -7.71 35.31
N PRO A 108 8.40 -7.68 35.47
CA PRO A 108 9.25 -6.79 34.67
C PRO A 108 9.15 -7.03 33.17
N ALA A 109 8.95 -8.30 32.77
CA ALA A 109 8.90 -8.72 31.37
C ALA A 109 7.56 -8.39 30.66
N ASP A 110 6.57 -7.88 31.40
CA ASP A 110 5.34 -7.34 30.81
C ASP A 110 5.45 -5.89 30.38
N LEU A 111 6.48 -5.16 30.84
CA LEU A 111 6.70 -3.77 30.48
C LEU A 111 7.69 -3.68 29.31
N ILE A 112 7.25 -3.14 28.18
CA ILE A 112 8.10 -2.93 27.00
C ILE A 112 8.00 -1.47 26.58
N SER A 113 9.13 -0.76 26.58
CA SER A 113 9.19 0.66 26.23
C SER A 113 9.63 0.83 24.78
N GLY A 114 8.77 1.43 23.95
CA GLY A 114 9.13 1.96 22.63
C GLY A 114 9.43 3.45 22.68
N SER A 115 9.77 4.04 21.53
CA SER A 115 10.08 5.48 21.42
C SER A 115 8.88 6.37 21.72
N THR A 116 7.72 6.05 21.15
CA THR A 116 6.50 6.88 21.26
C THR A 116 5.46 6.36 22.26
N ALA A 117 5.57 5.09 22.68
CA ALA A 117 4.58 4.42 23.52
C ALA A 117 5.20 3.37 24.44
N ILE A 118 4.54 3.10 25.57
CA ILE A 118 4.87 2.05 26.52
C ILE A 118 3.82 0.96 26.42
N PHE A 119 4.24 -0.28 26.21
CA PHE A 119 3.37 -1.44 26.14
C PHE A 119 3.43 -2.22 27.46
N ILE A 120 2.27 -2.68 27.92
CA ILE A 120 2.12 -3.42 29.18
C ILE A 120 1.29 -4.68 28.94
N GLY A 121 1.86 -5.84 29.21
CA GLY A 121 1.14 -7.11 29.24
C GLY A 121 0.24 -7.21 30.47
N VAL A 122 -0.99 -7.71 30.29
CA VAL A 122 -1.90 -8.09 31.38
C VAL A 122 -2.37 -9.51 31.15
N GLY A 123 -2.03 -10.41 32.06
CA GLY A 123 -2.25 -11.85 31.94
C GLY A 123 -1.97 -12.58 33.26
N LEU A 124 -1.14 -13.63 33.19
CA LEU A 124 -0.85 -14.50 34.34
C LEU A 124 -0.01 -13.80 35.42
N GLU A 125 1.05 -13.10 35.01
CA GLU A 125 2.05 -12.52 35.92
C GLU A 125 1.75 -11.06 36.30
N THR A 126 1.33 -10.24 35.32
CA THR A 126 0.85 -8.87 35.56
C THR A 126 -0.67 -8.79 35.49
N ASN A 127 -1.32 -8.16 36.48
CA ASN A 127 -2.78 -8.06 36.54
C ASN A 127 -3.32 -6.62 36.52
N TRP A 128 -4.63 -6.50 36.23
CA TRP A 128 -5.29 -5.20 36.03
C TRP A 128 -5.19 -4.22 37.21
N PRO A 129 -5.39 -4.63 38.49
CA PRO A 129 -5.24 -3.72 39.63
C PRO A 129 -3.86 -3.05 39.72
N ALA A 130 -2.82 -3.79 39.36
CA ALA A 130 -1.46 -3.26 39.36
C ALA A 130 -1.23 -2.23 38.25
N VAL A 131 -1.79 -2.48 37.06
CA VAL A 131 -1.73 -1.53 35.94
C VAL A 131 -2.51 -0.26 36.22
N LEU A 132 -3.66 -0.33 36.91
CA LEU A 132 -4.38 0.88 37.37
C LEU A 132 -3.51 1.73 38.31
N SER A 133 -2.84 1.09 39.28
CA SER A 133 -1.92 1.77 40.19
C SER A 133 -0.77 2.43 39.42
N ALA A 134 -0.28 1.78 38.36
CA ALA A 134 0.76 2.34 37.50
C ALA A 134 0.28 3.55 36.69
N LEU A 135 -0.95 3.53 36.16
CA LEU A 135 -1.55 4.65 35.42
C LEU A 135 -1.83 5.88 36.29
N GLU A 136 -2.01 5.71 37.60
CA GLU A 136 -2.14 6.81 38.55
C GLU A 136 -0.78 7.43 38.94
N SER A 137 0.32 6.75 38.60
CA SER A 137 1.68 7.18 38.93
C SER A 137 2.33 7.99 37.79
N PRO A 138 3.36 8.81 38.08
CA PRO A 138 4.05 9.60 37.07
C PRO A 138 5.09 8.79 36.25
N ILE A 139 5.24 7.48 36.47
CA ILE A 139 6.39 6.70 35.98
C ILE A 139 6.51 6.64 34.46
N PHE A 140 5.40 6.81 33.74
CA PHE A 140 5.34 6.73 32.28
C PHE A 140 5.72 8.04 31.58
N ASN A 141 6.00 9.11 32.35
CA ASN A 141 6.41 10.41 31.86
C ASN A 141 5.48 10.95 30.74
N ARG A 142 4.16 10.80 30.94
CA ARG A 142 3.10 11.27 30.01
C ARG A 142 3.13 10.64 28.61
N ARG A 143 4.00 9.64 28.38
CA ARG A 143 3.99 8.86 27.13
C ARG A 143 2.70 8.06 27.03
N LYS A 144 2.27 7.79 25.79
CA LYS A 144 1.14 6.90 25.51
C LYS A 144 1.38 5.53 26.15
N VAL A 145 0.34 4.94 26.74
CA VAL A 145 0.39 3.62 27.36
C VAL A 145 -0.57 2.68 26.63
N VAL A 146 -0.10 1.49 26.28
CA VAL A 146 -0.80 0.50 25.47
C VAL A 146 -0.85 -0.80 26.26
N ILE A 147 -2.03 -1.16 26.73
CA ILE A 147 -2.20 -2.36 27.56
C ILE A 147 -2.66 -3.51 26.68
N VAL A 148 -1.81 -4.53 26.54
CA VAL A 148 -2.04 -5.75 25.78
C VAL A 148 -2.57 -6.83 26.71
N ARG A 149 -3.84 -7.17 26.55
CA ARG A 149 -4.58 -8.09 27.42
C ARG A 149 -4.59 -9.49 26.84
N ASP A 150 -4.10 -10.43 27.62
CA ASP A 150 -4.22 -11.86 27.39
C ASP A 150 -5.50 -12.40 28.04
N VAL A 151 -6.59 -12.38 27.30
CA VAL A 151 -7.89 -12.83 27.81
C VAL A 151 -8.03 -14.35 27.69
N PHE A 152 -7.44 -14.99 26.68
CA PHE A 152 -7.75 -16.36 26.29
C PHE A 152 -6.62 -17.38 26.48
N ASP A 153 -5.37 -16.94 26.54
CA ASP A 153 -4.23 -17.85 26.59
C ASP A 153 -3.81 -18.08 28.05
N ARG A 154 -3.48 -19.33 28.35
CA ARG A 154 -3.08 -19.82 29.68
C ARG A 154 -1.80 -20.62 29.60
N SER A 155 -1.01 -20.43 28.53
CA SER A 155 0.24 -21.13 28.34
C SER A 155 1.30 -20.66 29.34
N GLU A 156 1.93 -21.63 30.01
CA GLU A 156 3.09 -21.41 30.87
C GLU A 156 4.33 -20.95 30.09
N HIS A 157 4.32 -21.02 28.76
CA HIS A 157 5.42 -20.57 27.90
C HIS A 157 5.25 -19.14 27.37
N ARG A 158 4.08 -18.52 27.60
CA ARG A 158 3.76 -17.13 27.17
C ARG A 158 3.11 -16.37 28.31
N LYS A 159 3.80 -16.35 29.45
CA LYS A 159 3.31 -15.75 30.68
C LYS A 159 3.30 -14.22 30.64
N THR A 160 4.18 -13.66 29.82
CA THR A 160 4.46 -12.23 29.77
C THR A 160 4.46 -11.71 28.34
N LEU A 161 4.27 -10.40 28.17
CA LEU A 161 4.29 -9.74 26.86
C LEU A 161 5.60 -10.00 26.09
N SER A 162 6.74 -9.98 26.77
CA SER A 162 8.05 -10.18 26.12
C SER A 162 8.27 -11.60 25.56
N ASP A 163 7.44 -12.57 25.93
CA ASP A 163 7.52 -13.94 25.41
C ASP A 163 6.98 -14.05 23.97
N TYR A 164 6.20 -13.06 23.53
CA TYR A 164 5.53 -13.07 22.23
C TYR A 164 5.57 -11.75 21.45
N PHE A 165 6.11 -10.68 22.03
CA PHE A 165 6.21 -9.35 21.42
C PHE A 165 7.56 -8.68 21.73
N ALA A 166 8.16 -8.03 20.73
CA ALA A 166 9.33 -7.19 20.91
C ALA A 166 9.35 -6.02 19.92
N PHE A 167 9.80 -4.83 20.35
CA PHE A 167 10.27 -3.81 19.42
C PHE A 167 11.62 -4.23 18.84
N VAL A 168 11.74 -4.15 17.51
CA VAL A 168 13.00 -4.42 16.81
C VAL A 168 13.50 -3.19 16.06
N ALA A 169 12.60 -2.27 15.71
CA ALA A 169 12.89 -0.89 15.30
C ALA A 169 11.80 0.06 15.81
N ASP A 170 11.95 1.36 15.58
CA ASP A 170 10.93 2.35 15.92
C ASP A 170 9.62 2.16 15.16
N ASP A 171 9.69 1.59 13.97
CA ASP A 171 8.55 1.33 13.10
C ASP A 171 8.23 -0.16 12.95
N ALA A 172 8.91 -1.06 13.69
CA ALA A 172 8.77 -2.49 13.49
C ALA A 172 8.74 -3.28 14.80
N VAL A 173 7.80 -4.22 14.86
CA VAL A 173 7.58 -5.11 16.00
C VAL A 173 7.67 -6.57 15.56
N ALA A 174 8.47 -7.36 16.26
CA ALA A 174 8.47 -8.81 16.11
C ALA A 174 7.37 -9.41 17.00
N VAL A 175 6.55 -10.28 16.42
CA VAL A 175 5.38 -10.88 17.09
C VAL A 175 5.31 -12.36 16.74
N LEU A 176 5.06 -13.23 17.72
CA LEU A 176 4.88 -14.65 17.43
C LEU A 176 3.77 -14.88 16.40
N ARG A 177 4.01 -15.73 15.41
CA ARG A 177 3.05 -16.05 14.34
C ARG A 177 1.70 -16.53 14.89
N SER A 178 1.72 -17.27 16.01
CA SER A 178 0.51 -17.71 16.71
C SER A 178 -0.36 -16.58 17.26
N ILE A 179 0.18 -15.37 17.40
CA ILE A 179 -0.53 -14.15 17.81
C ILE A 179 -0.91 -13.31 16.58
N VAL A 180 -0.07 -13.26 15.54
CA VAL A 180 -0.36 -12.54 14.29
C VAL A 180 -1.55 -13.14 13.55
N LYS A 181 -1.63 -14.47 13.50
CA LYS A 181 -2.74 -15.22 12.90
C LYS A 181 -3.35 -16.13 13.98
N PRO A 182 -4.08 -15.54 14.94
CA PRO A 182 -4.47 -16.26 16.13
C PRO A 182 -5.60 -17.24 15.82
N SER A 183 -5.47 -18.46 16.35
CA SER A 183 -6.66 -19.26 16.65
C SER A 183 -7.47 -18.56 17.74
N ASN A 184 -8.74 -18.92 17.93
CA ASN A 184 -9.61 -18.26 18.92
C ASN A 184 -8.99 -18.16 20.33
N ASN A 185 -8.08 -19.06 20.70
CA ASN A 185 -7.46 -19.13 22.03
C ASN A 185 -6.22 -18.24 22.22
N HIS A 186 -5.72 -17.57 21.17
CA HIS A 186 -4.50 -16.75 21.23
C HIS A 186 -4.74 -15.26 20.94
N ARG A 187 -5.99 -14.85 20.76
CA ARG A 187 -6.33 -13.45 20.50
C ARG A 187 -5.91 -12.57 21.68
N ARG A 188 -5.45 -11.36 21.36
CA ARG A 188 -5.03 -10.34 22.32
C ARG A 188 -5.75 -9.04 22.02
N PHE A 189 -6.10 -8.31 23.06
CA PHE A 189 -6.81 -7.03 22.94
C PHE A 189 -6.00 -5.90 23.53
N VAL A 190 -6.16 -4.72 22.96
CA VAL A 190 -5.41 -3.51 23.31
C VAL A 190 -6.36 -2.46 23.85
N ASN A 191 -5.98 -1.91 25.01
CA ASN A 191 -6.52 -0.67 25.54
C ASN A 191 -5.43 0.41 25.47
N GLU A 192 -5.68 1.49 24.73
CA GLU A 192 -4.75 2.61 24.59
C GLU A 192 -5.15 3.77 25.50
N PHE A 193 -4.18 4.32 26.21
CA PHE A 193 -4.31 5.43 27.13
C PHE A 193 -3.36 6.57 26.74
N VAL A 194 -3.86 7.80 26.81
CA VAL A 194 -3.07 9.02 26.58
C VAL A 194 -3.18 9.96 27.77
N TRP A 195 -2.13 10.73 28.01
CA TRP A 195 -2.10 11.70 29.10
C TRP A 195 -2.86 12.97 28.72
N VAL A 196 -3.95 13.27 29.43
CA VAL A 196 -4.79 14.45 29.21
C VAL A 196 -5.17 15.05 30.57
N ASN A 197 -4.93 16.35 30.75
CA ASN A 197 -5.34 17.11 31.93
C ASN A 197 -4.93 16.47 33.28
N GLY A 198 -3.69 15.98 33.36
CA GLY A 198 -3.14 15.44 34.62
C GLY A 198 -3.46 13.96 34.90
N ALA A 199 -4.10 13.25 33.97
CA ALA A 199 -4.40 11.82 34.13
C ALA A 199 -4.34 11.06 32.79
N TYR A 200 -4.13 9.76 32.87
CA TYR A 200 -4.30 8.87 31.72
C TYR A 200 -5.78 8.63 31.42
N LYS A 201 -6.18 8.84 30.16
CA LYS A 201 -7.55 8.61 29.66
C LYS A 201 -7.54 7.58 28.54
N PRO A 202 -8.47 6.60 28.56
CA PRO A 202 -8.60 5.64 27.49
C PRO A 202 -9.07 6.34 26.21
N VAL A 203 -8.47 6.00 25.08
CA VAL A 203 -8.86 6.51 23.74
C VAL A 203 -9.24 5.39 22.78
N ARG A 204 -8.76 4.16 23.03
CA ARG A 204 -9.20 2.95 22.33
C ARG A 204 -9.30 1.83 23.35
N THR A 205 -10.30 0.97 23.20
CA THR A 205 -10.59 -0.12 24.14
C THR A 205 -10.95 -1.39 23.37
N ASP A 206 -10.42 -2.52 23.81
CA ASP A 206 -10.66 -3.86 23.31
C ASP A 206 -10.42 -4.03 21.78
N VAL A 207 -9.39 -3.35 21.27
CA VAL A 207 -8.98 -3.45 19.85
C VAL A 207 -8.08 -4.67 19.67
N ASP A 208 -8.29 -5.46 18.61
CA ASP A 208 -7.38 -6.56 18.27
C ASP A 208 -5.92 -6.06 18.14
N VAL A 209 -4.94 -6.78 18.70
CA VAL A 209 -3.55 -6.29 18.78
C VAL A 209 -2.94 -6.05 17.40
N ILE A 210 -3.22 -6.89 16.41
CA ILE A 210 -2.67 -6.74 15.05
C ILE A 210 -3.33 -5.56 14.36
N SER A 211 -4.64 -5.40 14.54
CA SER A 211 -5.36 -4.20 14.09
C SER A 211 -4.80 -2.92 14.70
N TYR A 212 -4.47 -2.94 15.99
CA TYR A 212 -3.86 -1.81 16.67
C TYR A 212 -2.49 -1.47 16.06
N LEU A 213 -1.61 -2.46 15.91
CA LEU A 213 -0.25 -2.27 15.42
C LEU A 213 -0.23 -1.66 14.00
N HIS A 214 -0.99 -2.23 13.07
CA HIS A 214 -1.14 -1.67 11.72
C HIS A 214 -1.70 -0.24 11.76
N SER A 215 -2.75 0.00 12.56
CA SER A 215 -3.33 1.35 12.71
C SER A 215 -2.41 2.33 13.43
N ALA A 216 -1.35 1.87 14.10
CA ALA A 216 -0.35 2.70 14.73
C ALA A 216 0.88 2.93 13.83
N GLY A 217 0.89 2.34 12.62
CA GLY A 217 1.97 2.48 11.65
C GLY A 217 3.16 1.53 11.89
N PHE A 218 2.98 0.47 12.68
CA PHE A 218 4.02 -0.54 12.88
C PHE A 218 3.98 -1.61 11.78
N ARG A 219 5.16 -1.96 11.27
CA ARG A 219 5.39 -3.19 10.51
C ARG A 219 5.41 -4.37 11.48
N VAL A 220 4.61 -5.39 11.20
CA VAL A 220 4.52 -6.59 12.02
C VAL A 220 5.39 -7.68 11.40
N ILE A 221 6.45 -8.07 12.10
CA ILE A 221 7.37 -9.12 11.65
C ILE A 221 6.99 -10.42 12.37
N PRO A 222 6.38 -11.39 11.68
CA PRO A 222 6.01 -12.66 12.28
C PRO A 222 7.28 -13.49 12.57
N VAL A 223 7.38 -14.03 13.78
CA VAL A 223 8.44 -14.97 14.18
C VAL A 223 7.84 -16.28 14.66
N ASP A 224 8.52 -17.39 14.42
CA ASP A 224 7.94 -18.73 14.65
C ASP A 224 8.20 -19.25 16.07
N THR A 225 9.24 -18.75 16.74
CA THR A 225 9.64 -19.23 18.07
C THR A 225 9.99 -18.09 19.02
N THR A 226 9.79 -18.31 20.32
CA THR A 226 10.22 -17.36 21.36
C THR A 226 11.74 -17.17 21.39
N ALA A 227 12.50 -18.18 20.99
CA ALA A 227 13.96 -18.06 20.87
C ALA A 227 14.35 -17.07 19.76
N GLN A 228 13.74 -17.15 18.58
CA GLN A 228 13.96 -16.18 17.50
C GLN A 228 13.52 -14.77 17.93
N LEU A 229 12.36 -14.64 18.58
CA LEU A 229 11.90 -13.37 19.11
C LEU A 229 12.93 -12.73 20.06
N ALA A 230 13.47 -13.52 21.00
CA ALA A 230 14.48 -13.05 21.94
C ALA A 230 15.76 -12.61 21.22
N ARG A 231 16.23 -13.39 20.24
CA ARG A 231 17.40 -13.02 19.43
C ARG A 231 17.18 -11.74 18.63
N MET A 232 16.01 -11.53 18.03
CA MET A 232 15.69 -10.28 17.33
C MET A 232 15.62 -9.09 18.30
N ARG A 233 14.97 -9.26 19.45
CA ARG A 233 14.91 -8.24 20.52
C ARG A 233 16.30 -7.81 20.97
N ASP A 234 17.20 -8.77 21.13
CA ASP A 234 18.56 -8.55 21.62
C ASP A 234 19.51 -8.10 20.47
N GLY A 235 18.99 -7.91 19.26
CA GLY A 235 19.74 -7.46 18.08
C GLY A 235 20.70 -8.50 17.51
N LEU A 236 20.56 -9.77 17.89
CA LEU A 236 21.37 -10.89 17.42
C LEU A 236 20.90 -11.45 16.08
N ASP A 237 19.61 -11.34 15.79
CA ASP A 237 19.04 -11.63 14.47
C ASP A 237 18.65 -10.31 13.81
N PRO A 238 19.06 -10.05 12.55
CA PRO A 238 18.74 -8.81 11.87
C PRO A 238 17.25 -8.74 11.52
N ILE A 239 16.74 -7.51 11.38
CA ILE A 239 15.42 -7.31 10.79
C ILE A 239 15.52 -7.68 9.31
N PRO A 240 14.66 -8.58 8.80
CA PRO A 240 14.73 -8.98 7.41
C PRO A 240 14.32 -7.82 6.48
N VAL A 241 14.99 -7.71 5.34
CA VAL A 241 14.46 -6.95 4.21
C VAL A 241 13.19 -7.67 3.72
N GLN A 242 12.09 -6.95 3.56
CA GLN A 242 10.85 -7.50 3.04
C GLN A 242 10.78 -7.28 1.53
N GLN A 243 10.41 -8.33 0.79
CA GLN A 243 10.16 -8.22 -0.64
C GLN A 243 8.91 -7.38 -0.92
N SER A 244 7.88 -7.55 -0.11
CA SER A 244 6.55 -6.97 -0.29
C SER A 244 6.09 -6.20 0.96
N THR A 245 5.02 -5.44 0.83
CA THR A 245 4.44 -4.59 1.89
C THR A 245 2.92 -4.74 1.93
N ASN A 246 2.32 -4.42 3.06
CA ASN A 246 0.87 -4.31 3.22
C ASN A 246 0.37 -2.85 3.10
N HIS A 247 1.27 -1.89 2.86
CA HIS A 247 0.92 -0.48 2.60
C HIS A 247 1.07 -0.16 1.11
N VAL A 248 0.00 0.31 0.48
CA VAL A 248 0.00 0.60 -0.95
C VAL A 248 -0.65 1.94 -1.26
N LEU A 249 -0.24 2.55 -2.36
CA LEU A 249 -0.89 3.72 -2.96
C LEU A 249 -1.64 3.28 -4.21
N ALA A 250 -2.89 3.75 -4.35
CA ALA A 250 -3.69 3.58 -5.56
C ALA A 250 -4.36 4.91 -5.93
N CYS A 251 -4.61 5.14 -7.22
CA CYS A 251 -5.33 6.31 -7.70
C CYS A 251 -6.59 5.86 -8.46
N ALA A 252 -7.76 6.30 -8.00
CA ALA A 252 -9.02 5.97 -8.65
C ALA A 252 -9.09 6.59 -10.06
N PRO A 253 -9.51 5.83 -11.09
CA PRO A 253 -9.54 6.25 -12.50
C PRO A 253 -10.70 7.24 -12.79
N THR A 254 -10.71 8.37 -12.09
CA THR A 254 -11.82 9.34 -12.04
C THR A 254 -11.89 10.23 -13.28
N ALA A 255 -10.75 10.53 -13.90
CA ALA A 255 -10.64 11.15 -15.21
C ALA A 255 -9.83 10.27 -16.19
N PHE A 256 -10.18 8.97 -16.23
CA PHE A 256 -9.54 8.01 -17.14
C PHE A 256 -10.02 8.19 -18.58
N CYS A 257 -9.08 8.14 -19.51
CA CYS A 257 -9.32 8.08 -20.95
C CYS A 257 -8.09 7.47 -21.64
N PHE A 258 -8.21 7.17 -22.92
CA PHE A 258 -7.09 6.73 -23.75
C PHE A 258 -6.01 7.82 -23.82
N ASN A 259 -4.74 7.47 -23.59
CA ASN A 259 -3.62 8.41 -23.65
C ASN A 259 -2.78 8.20 -24.92
N GLU A 260 -3.01 9.03 -25.93
CA GLU A 260 -2.26 9.00 -27.19
C GLU A 260 -0.74 9.14 -27.01
N ASN A 261 -0.28 9.90 -26.01
CA ASN A 261 1.16 10.07 -25.76
C ASN A 261 1.83 8.78 -25.27
N ALA A 262 1.12 7.99 -24.47
CA ALA A 262 1.63 6.73 -23.94
C ALA A 262 1.40 5.56 -24.91
N ALA A 263 0.36 5.62 -25.74
CA ALA A 263 0.06 4.62 -26.75
C ALA A 263 1.12 4.54 -27.86
N ALA A 264 1.89 5.61 -28.08
CA ALA A 264 2.94 5.65 -29.10
C ALA A 264 4.01 4.56 -28.95
N ASP A 265 4.24 4.07 -27.73
CA ASP A 265 5.21 3.01 -27.42
C ASP A 265 4.69 1.97 -26.41
N ASN A 266 3.40 1.98 -26.08
CA ASN A 266 2.73 0.93 -25.32
C ASN A 266 1.83 0.10 -26.23
N HIS A 267 2.37 -1.00 -26.76
CA HIS A 267 1.66 -1.90 -27.67
C HIS A 267 0.55 -2.74 -27.01
N PHE A 268 0.40 -2.67 -25.68
CA PHE A 268 -0.68 -3.34 -24.94
C PHE A 268 -1.94 -2.49 -24.82
N MET A 269 -1.90 -1.22 -25.27
CA MET A 269 -3.10 -0.39 -25.38
C MET A 269 -3.85 -0.78 -26.66
N HIS A 270 -5.04 -1.35 -26.50
CA HIS A 270 -5.91 -1.81 -27.58
C HIS A 270 -7.26 -1.05 -27.59
N ASP A 271 -7.89 -1.01 -28.76
CA ASP A 271 -9.12 -0.29 -29.17
C ASP A 271 -8.98 1.13 -29.73
N ASN A 272 -9.74 1.33 -30.81
CA ASN A 272 -10.04 2.59 -31.46
C ASN A 272 -10.93 3.44 -30.52
N PRO A 273 -10.47 4.62 -30.03
CA PRO A 273 -11.22 5.48 -29.10
C PRO A 273 -12.62 5.85 -29.58
N ALA A 274 -12.92 5.68 -30.87
CA ALA A 274 -14.19 6.04 -31.46
C ALA A 274 -15.41 5.33 -30.82
N GLU A 275 -15.41 4.03 -30.58
CA GLU A 275 -16.65 3.34 -30.17
C GLU A 275 -17.01 3.53 -28.68
N LEU A 276 -16.03 3.68 -27.79
CA LEU A 276 -16.24 3.83 -26.34
C LEU A 276 -16.28 5.28 -25.85
N THR A 277 -15.77 6.23 -26.64
CA THR A 277 -15.60 7.64 -26.22
C THR A 277 -16.60 8.59 -26.89
N LEU A 278 -17.18 8.22 -28.04
CA LEU A 278 -17.97 9.16 -28.88
C LEU A 278 -19.44 9.37 -28.45
N SER A 279 -20.05 8.51 -27.64
CA SER A 279 -21.49 8.63 -27.35
C SER A 279 -21.84 9.48 -26.12
N ASP A 280 -20.94 9.61 -25.13
CA ASP A 280 -21.20 10.34 -23.87
C ASP A 280 -20.01 11.11 -23.25
N GLY A 281 -18.98 11.43 -24.05
CA GLY A 281 -17.78 12.12 -23.54
C GLY A 281 -16.89 11.24 -22.65
N GLY A 282 -16.95 9.93 -22.82
CA GLY A 282 -16.18 8.94 -22.07
C GLY A 282 -16.77 8.58 -20.70
N ALA A 283 -17.98 9.04 -20.36
CA ALA A 283 -18.61 8.73 -19.09
C ALA A 283 -18.95 7.24 -18.94
N ALA A 284 -19.29 6.53 -20.03
CA ALA A 284 -19.50 5.07 -20.02
C ALA A 284 -18.23 4.31 -19.68
N LEU A 285 -17.12 4.69 -20.31
CA LEU A 285 -15.79 4.16 -20.00
C LEU A 285 -15.44 4.39 -18.52
N ARG A 286 -15.57 5.64 -18.04
CA ARG A 286 -15.30 6.01 -16.65
C ARG A 286 -16.13 5.20 -15.65
N ARG A 287 -17.44 5.03 -15.90
CA ARG A 287 -18.30 4.18 -15.05
C ARG A 287 -17.78 2.75 -14.97
N LYS A 288 -17.38 2.16 -16.11
CA LYS A 288 -16.87 0.79 -16.17
C LYS A 288 -15.55 0.63 -15.41
N VAL A 289 -14.55 1.48 -15.70
CA VAL A 289 -13.24 1.39 -15.03
C VAL A 289 -13.31 1.74 -13.54
N LEU A 290 -14.23 2.61 -13.11
CA LEU A 290 -14.45 2.87 -11.68
C LEU A 290 -15.07 1.65 -10.98
N SER A 291 -15.96 0.91 -11.64
CA SER A 291 -16.51 -0.34 -11.11
C SER A 291 -15.42 -1.41 -10.96
N GLU A 292 -14.58 -1.58 -11.99
CA GLU A 292 -13.43 -2.49 -11.98
C GLU A 292 -12.43 -2.13 -10.87
N PHE A 293 -12.04 -0.85 -10.79
CA PHE A 293 -11.17 -0.34 -9.74
C PHE A 293 -11.78 -0.53 -8.35
N SER A 294 -13.09 -0.31 -8.18
CA SER A 294 -13.78 -0.53 -6.91
C SER A 294 -13.73 -2.00 -6.48
N ALA A 295 -13.83 -2.94 -7.43
CA ALA A 295 -13.72 -4.37 -7.14
C ALA A 295 -12.28 -4.73 -6.73
N LEU A 296 -11.27 -4.22 -7.44
CA LEU A 296 -9.86 -4.37 -7.05
C LEU A 296 -9.60 -3.79 -5.66
N HIS A 297 -10.04 -2.56 -5.40
CA HIS A 297 -9.90 -1.92 -4.10
C HIS A 297 -10.56 -2.74 -2.98
N ALA A 298 -11.76 -3.29 -3.21
CA ALA A 298 -12.41 -4.17 -2.25
C ALA A 298 -11.57 -5.43 -1.96
N ALA A 299 -10.99 -6.05 -2.99
CA ALA A 299 -10.10 -7.20 -2.83
C ALA A 299 -8.80 -6.84 -2.10
N LEU A 300 -8.27 -5.62 -2.27
CA LEU A 300 -7.10 -5.16 -1.53
C LEU A 300 -7.39 -4.96 -0.05
N ILE A 301 -8.54 -4.38 0.33
CA ILE A 301 -8.84 -4.06 1.74
C ILE A 301 -9.49 -5.20 2.54
N ASP A 302 -10.02 -6.23 1.88
CA ASP A 302 -10.66 -7.38 2.55
C ASP A 302 -9.61 -8.19 3.35
N ARG A 303 -9.69 -8.14 4.68
CA ARG A 303 -8.77 -8.81 5.61
C ARG A 303 -8.96 -10.33 5.70
N VAL A 304 -10.07 -10.85 5.19
CA VAL A 304 -10.44 -12.26 5.33
C VAL A 304 -10.15 -13.02 4.06
N ARG A 305 -10.66 -12.53 2.93
CA ARG A 305 -10.56 -13.20 1.63
C ARG A 305 -9.56 -12.52 0.69
N GLY A 306 -9.32 -11.23 0.90
CA GLY A 306 -8.40 -10.43 0.11
C GLY A 306 -7.01 -10.33 0.71
N VAL A 307 -6.36 -9.19 0.49
CA VAL A 307 -5.03 -8.88 1.04
C VAL A 307 -5.14 -8.33 2.46
N GLY A 308 -6.10 -7.44 2.72
CA GLY A 308 -6.19 -6.67 3.95
C GLY A 308 -5.13 -5.56 4.03
N ALA A 309 -4.73 -5.04 2.86
CA ALA A 309 -3.76 -3.96 2.72
C ALA A 309 -4.33 -2.62 3.21
N HIS A 310 -3.43 -1.76 3.67
CA HIS A 310 -3.72 -0.35 3.92
C HIS A 310 -3.54 0.46 2.63
N VAL A 311 -4.66 0.81 2.00
CA VAL A 311 -4.66 1.54 0.72
C VAL A 311 -4.72 3.05 0.96
N HIS A 312 -3.67 3.76 0.56
CA HIS A 312 -3.64 5.21 0.43
C HIS A 312 -4.28 5.59 -0.91
N LEU A 313 -5.58 5.88 -0.87
CA LEU A 313 -6.36 6.18 -2.05
C LEU A 313 -6.26 7.67 -2.46
N PHE A 314 -6.04 7.90 -3.75
CA PHE A 314 -6.05 9.22 -4.38
C PHE A 314 -7.07 9.28 -5.52
N THR A 315 -7.39 10.49 -5.96
CA THR A 315 -8.24 10.73 -7.13
C THR A 315 -7.55 11.69 -8.10
N HIS A 316 -8.02 11.68 -9.35
CA HIS A 316 -7.57 12.60 -10.37
C HIS A 316 -8.74 13.12 -11.20
N GLU A 317 -8.82 14.44 -11.26
CA GLU A 317 -9.84 15.17 -12.00
C GLU A 317 -9.36 15.57 -13.40
N ASP A 318 -10.29 15.85 -14.31
CA ASP A 318 -10.02 16.14 -15.73
C ASP A 318 -8.97 17.26 -15.93
N TRP A 319 -9.02 18.31 -15.11
CA TRP A 319 -8.09 19.44 -15.20
C TRP A 319 -6.64 19.10 -14.85
N HIS A 320 -6.37 17.94 -14.23
CA HIS A 320 -4.99 17.49 -14.01
C HIS A 320 -4.32 17.06 -15.32
N ASN A 321 -5.10 16.63 -16.32
CA ASN A 321 -4.59 16.13 -17.60
C ASN A 321 -3.56 14.99 -17.41
N THR A 322 -3.96 13.99 -16.61
CA THR A 322 -3.17 12.79 -16.24
C THR A 322 -4.02 11.52 -16.40
N PRO A 323 -4.32 11.09 -17.63
CA PRO A 323 -5.19 9.93 -17.88
C PRO A 323 -4.68 8.61 -17.28
N ASP A 324 -3.35 8.42 -17.26
CA ASP A 324 -2.67 7.23 -16.72
C ASP A 324 -2.37 7.31 -15.22
N ALA A 325 -2.91 8.30 -14.49
CA ALA A 325 -2.65 8.46 -13.06
C ALA A 325 -3.08 7.25 -12.22
N CYS A 326 -3.98 6.41 -12.74
CA CYS A 326 -4.35 5.14 -12.13
C CYS A 326 -3.21 4.10 -12.12
N PHE A 327 -2.08 4.37 -12.78
CA PHE A 327 -0.87 3.53 -12.79
C PHE A 327 0.31 4.18 -12.03
N PRO A 328 0.21 4.38 -10.71
CA PRO A 328 1.12 5.25 -9.95
C PRO A 328 2.57 4.73 -9.85
N ASN A 329 2.77 3.42 -10.03
CA ASN A 329 4.01 2.70 -9.70
C ASN A 329 5.27 3.14 -10.47
N ASN A 330 5.10 3.85 -11.58
CA ASN A 330 6.19 4.20 -12.49
C ASN A 330 6.87 5.52 -12.12
N THR A 331 6.17 6.40 -11.38
CA THR A 331 6.68 7.76 -11.09
C THR A 331 7.60 7.83 -9.87
N PHE A 332 7.50 6.85 -8.97
CA PHE A 332 8.31 6.79 -7.76
C PHE A 332 8.49 5.35 -7.27
N SER A 333 9.45 5.16 -6.36
CA SER A 333 9.60 3.96 -5.54
C SER A 333 10.03 4.34 -4.13
N THR A 334 9.75 3.45 -3.19
CA THR A 334 10.03 3.65 -1.77
C THR A 334 10.93 2.52 -1.28
N HIS A 335 11.85 2.87 -0.38
CA HIS A 335 12.88 1.96 0.12
C HIS A 335 13.09 2.21 1.62
N THR A 336 13.17 1.14 2.40
CA THR A 336 13.38 1.24 3.86
C THR A 336 14.83 1.60 4.20
N ASN A 337 15.09 2.06 5.42
CA ASN A 337 16.47 2.22 5.93
C ASN A 337 17.23 0.87 6.02
N ILE A 338 16.54 -0.24 6.27
CA ILE A 338 17.15 -1.58 6.27
C ILE A 338 17.59 -1.94 4.84
N GLU A 339 16.77 -1.57 3.86
CA GLU A 339 17.10 -1.71 2.46
C GLU A 339 18.25 -0.76 2.06
N THR A 340 18.22 0.51 2.39
CA THR A 340 19.31 1.42 1.94
C THR A 340 20.56 1.41 2.83
N GLY A 341 20.49 0.72 3.97
CA GLY A 341 21.52 0.71 5.01
C GLY A 341 21.63 2.02 5.81
N SER A 342 20.78 3.03 5.56
CA SER A 342 20.94 4.36 6.19
C SER A 342 19.67 5.15 6.42
N SER A 343 18.75 5.23 5.46
CA SER A 343 17.58 6.13 5.53
C SER A 343 16.43 5.62 4.69
N CYS A 344 15.19 5.95 5.08
CA CYS A 344 14.06 5.69 4.21
C CYS A 344 14.14 6.60 2.98
N VAL A 345 14.30 6.02 1.79
CA VAL A 345 14.51 6.74 0.52
C VAL A 345 13.25 6.70 -0.32
N LEU A 346 12.90 7.87 -0.86
CA LEU A 346 11.96 8.02 -1.96
C LEU A 346 12.75 8.30 -3.25
N VAL A 347 12.55 7.51 -4.29
CA VAL A 347 13.14 7.78 -5.62
C VAL A 347 12.07 8.39 -6.52
N LEU A 348 12.39 9.48 -7.22
CA LEU A 348 11.54 10.07 -8.27
C LEU A 348 12.15 9.77 -9.63
N TYR A 349 11.32 9.33 -10.57
CA TYR A 349 11.77 8.77 -11.84
C TYR A 349 11.45 9.67 -13.04
N PRO A 350 12.34 9.76 -14.04
CA PRO A 350 12.10 10.48 -15.29
C PRO A 350 11.14 9.69 -16.17
N MET A 351 10.03 10.33 -16.55
CA MET A 351 8.97 9.72 -17.37
C MET A 351 9.08 10.16 -18.83
N LYS A 352 8.95 9.22 -19.77
CA LYS A 352 9.06 9.52 -21.20
C LYS A 352 7.88 10.37 -21.66
N ALA A 353 6.66 9.93 -21.35
CA ALA A 353 5.44 10.62 -21.74
C ALA A 353 5.24 11.89 -20.90
N ASN A 354 5.12 13.05 -21.55
CA ASN A 354 4.97 14.35 -20.90
C ASN A 354 3.75 14.45 -19.97
N THR A 355 2.63 13.81 -20.34
CA THR A 355 1.42 13.77 -19.50
C THR A 355 1.67 13.04 -18.19
N ARG A 356 2.50 11.99 -18.21
CA ARG A 356 2.80 11.17 -17.03
C ARG A 356 3.71 11.88 -16.03
N ARG A 357 4.52 12.84 -16.47
CA ARG A 357 5.37 13.67 -15.56
C ARG A 357 4.54 14.40 -14.51
N LYS A 358 3.31 14.81 -14.84
CA LYS A 358 2.37 15.53 -13.94
C LYS A 358 1.78 14.62 -12.85
N GLU A 359 1.84 13.30 -13.01
CA GLU A 359 1.34 12.32 -12.03
C GLU A 359 2.14 12.36 -10.72
N ARG A 360 3.38 12.89 -10.75
CA ARG A 360 4.22 13.14 -9.57
C ARG A 360 3.54 13.97 -8.47
N ARG A 361 2.46 14.70 -8.78
CA ARG A 361 1.61 15.38 -7.77
C ARG A 361 1.12 14.44 -6.66
N LEU A 362 0.92 13.15 -6.97
CA LEU A 362 0.49 12.14 -5.99
C LEU A 362 1.57 11.93 -4.91
N VAL A 363 2.84 12.07 -5.28
CA VAL A 363 4.00 11.87 -4.41
C VAL A 363 4.18 13.00 -3.40
N GLN A 364 3.80 14.24 -3.74
CA GLN A 364 3.90 15.38 -2.81
C GLN A 364 3.14 15.12 -1.51
N ARG A 365 1.99 14.44 -1.58
CA ARG A 365 1.19 14.04 -0.41
C ARG A 365 1.82 12.89 0.39
N LEU A 366 2.75 12.13 -0.19
CA LEU A 366 3.57 11.16 0.56
C LEU A 366 4.66 11.88 1.36
N LEU A 367 5.34 12.86 0.74
CA LEU A 367 6.39 13.65 1.39
C LEU A 367 5.90 14.40 2.62
N THR A 368 4.65 14.91 2.61
CA THR A 368 4.05 15.58 3.79
C THR A 368 3.89 14.67 5.02
N ARG A 369 4.11 13.34 4.89
CA ARG A 369 4.03 12.41 6.02
C ARG A 369 5.34 12.22 6.78
N GLY A 370 6.47 12.73 6.28
CA GLY A 370 7.75 12.74 7.00
C GLY A 370 8.48 11.40 7.13
N ARG A 371 7.99 10.29 6.54
CA ARG A 371 8.67 8.97 6.59
C ARG A 371 9.97 8.93 5.79
N TYR A 372 9.95 9.48 4.58
CA TYR A 372 11.08 9.43 3.65
C TYR A 372 11.98 10.63 3.91
N THR A 373 13.06 10.38 4.64
CA THR A 373 14.02 11.42 5.07
C THR A 373 15.02 11.78 3.98
N HIS A 374 15.09 10.98 2.91
CA HIS A 374 15.95 11.23 1.76
C HIS A 374 15.20 11.04 0.44
N VAL A 375 15.45 11.94 -0.52
CA VAL A 375 14.84 11.90 -1.85
C VAL A 375 15.93 11.82 -2.91
N TYR A 376 15.91 10.76 -3.71
CA TYR A 376 16.76 10.64 -4.89
C TYR A 376 15.96 11.00 -6.14
N ASP A 377 16.20 12.20 -6.66
CA ASP A 377 15.43 12.77 -7.77
C ASP A 377 16.18 12.61 -9.10
N LEU A 378 15.71 11.68 -9.93
CA LEU A 378 16.24 11.42 -11.27
C LEU A 378 15.49 12.20 -12.37
N THR A 379 14.51 13.04 -12.01
CA THR A 379 13.61 13.65 -12.99
C THR A 379 14.30 14.69 -13.90
N ARG A 380 15.47 15.19 -13.50
CA ARG A 380 16.30 16.08 -14.34
C ARG A 380 16.78 15.42 -15.65
N GLU A 381 16.80 14.09 -15.68
CA GLU A 381 17.18 13.32 -16.87
C GLU A 381 16.18 13.45 -18.02
N GLU A 382 14.96 13.92 -17.73
CA GLU A 382 13.95 14.28 -18.73
C GLU A 382 14.38 15.47 -19.61
N GLU A 383 15.32 16.30 -19.13
CA GLU A 383 15.83 17.51 -19.79
C GLU A 383 17.23 17.33 -20.38
N ALA A 384 17.82 16.14 -20.24
CA ALA A 384 19.12 15.82 -20.84
C ALA A 384 19.05 15.86 -22.38
N ASP A 385 20.21 15.97 -23.03
CA ASP A 385 20.34 15.91 -24.49
C ASP A 385 21.31 14.78 -24.92
N PRO A 386 20.81 13.65 -25.43
CA PRO A 386 19.39 13.29 -25.56
C PRO A 386 18.74 12.96 -24.19
N PRO A 387 17.40 13.06 -24.07
CA PRO A 387 16.71 12.79 -22.80
C PRO A 387 16.78 11.29 -22.45
N ARG A 388 16.84 10.99 -21.15
CA ARG A 388 16.95 9.62 -20.62
C ARG A 388 15.80 9.32 -19.68
N PHE A 389 15.32 8.08 -19.71
CA PHE A 389 14.13 7.66 -18.97
C PHE A 389 14.37 6.37 -18.20
N LEU A 390 13.69 6.24 -17.06
CA LEU A 390 13.71 5.04 -16.23
C LEU A 390 12.40 5.07 -15.46
N GLU A 391 11.34 4.46 -15.99
CA GLU A 391 9.96 4.55 -15.46
C GLU A 391 9.73 3.67 -14.23
N GLY A 392 10.53 3.94 -13.19
CA GLY A 392 10.40 3.38 -11.85
C GLY A 392 10.30 1.87 -11.83
N THR A 393 9.33 1.37 -11.07
CA THR A 393 9.15 -0.06 -10.89
C THR A 393 8.49 -0.76 -12.10
N GLY A 394 8.11 0.01 -13.14
CA GLY A 394 7.80 -0.52 -14.46
C GLY A 394 9.05 -1.01 -15.19
N SER A 395 10.10 -0.21 -15.17
CA SER A 395 11.42 -0.54 -15.71
C SER A 395 12.21 -1.49 -14.81
N LEU A 396 12.20 -1.26 -13.49
CA LEU A 396 12.99 -2.02 -12.52
C LEU A 396 12.10 -3.02 -11.76
N VAL A 397 12.23 -4.30 -12.08
CA VAL A 397 11.65 -5.36 -11.24
C VAL A 397 12.68 -5.73 -10.17
N LEU A 398 12.34 -5.48 -8.91
CA LEU A 398 13.28 -5.56 -7.79
C LEU A 398 13.11 -6.87 -7.03
N ASP A 399 14.17 -7.67 -6.96
CA ASP A 399 14.37 -8.67 -5.91
C ASP A 399 15.06 -7.97 -4.74
N ARG A 400 14.25 -7.47 -3.79
CA ARG A 400 14.72 -6.65 -2.69
C ARG A 400 15.49 -7.46 -1.66
N ILE A 401 15.10 -8.72 -1.45
CA ILE A 401 15.76 -9.61 -0.50
C ILE A 401 17.19 -9.88 -0.98
N ASN A 402 17.39 -10.17 -2.26
CA ASN A 402 18.68 -10.54 -2.81
C ASN A 402 19.46 -9.37 -3.45
N ARG A 403 18.90 -8.16 -3.43
CA ARG A 403 19.49 -6.95 -4.03
C ARG A 403 19.75 -7.10 -5.53
N ILE A 404 18.77 -7.61 -6.26
CA ILE A 404 18.88 -7.75 -7.72
C ILE A 404 17.80 -6.89 -8.37
N ALA A 405 18.20 -6.11 -9.38
CA ALA A 405 17.28 -5.30 -10.19
C ALA A 405 17.31 -5.84 -11.62
N TYR A 406 16.17 -6.36 -12.08
CA TYR A 406 16.00 -6.85 -13.45
C TYR A 406 15.48 -5.72 -14.33
N LEU A 407 16.10 -5.55 -15.50
CA LEU A 407 15.81 -4.46 -16.43
C LEU A 407 15.80 -4.95 -17.87
N ALA A 408 14.61 -4.95 -18.48
CA ALA A 408 14.46 -5.00 -19.92
C ALA A 408 14.75 -3.61 -20.52
N LEU A 409 15.68 -3.54 -21.48
CA LEU A 409 16.06 -2.31 -22.16
C LEU A 409 14.95 -1.85 -23.12
N SER A 410 14.60 -0.56 -23.07
CA SER A 410 13.54 0.01 -23.89
C SER A 410 13.69 1.53 -24.00
N GLN A 411 12.80 2.18 -24.76
CA GLN A 411 12.73 3.64 -24.83
C GLN A 411 12.33 4.31 -23.49
N ARG A 412 11.92 3.53 -22.50
CA ARG A 412 11.53 3.95 -21.14
C ARG A 412 12.50 3.46 -20.06
N SER A 413 13.55 2.74 -20.45
CA SER A 413 14.47 2.02 -19.57
C SER A 413 15.92 2.21 -20.02
N ASP A 414 16.53 3.33 -19.66
CA ASP A 414 17.93 3.66 -19.97
C ASP A 414 18.91 2.86 -19.09
N PHE A 415 19.86 2.17 -19.73
CA PHE A 415 20.87 1.37 -19.05
C PHE A 415 21.80 2.22 -18.16
N GLY A 416 22.23 3.38 -18.64
CA GLY A 416 23.18 4.24 -17.91
C GLY A 416 22.58 4.75 -16.60
N LEU A 417 21.32 5.16 -16.66
CA LEU A 417 20.54 5.63 -15.52
C LEU A 417 20.21 4.50 -14.55
N ALA A 418 19.79 3.33 -15.06
CA ALA A 418 19.56 2.15 -14.22
C ALA A 418 20.84 1.70 -13.50
N ARG A 419 22.01 1.76 -14.15
CA ARG A 419 23.30 1.46 -13.52
C ARG A 419 23.67 2.48 -12.45
N ALA A 420 23.39 3.76 -12.67
CA ALA A 420 23.59 4.80 -11.66
C ALA A 420 22.66 4.59 -10.46
N TRP A 421 21.38 4.27 -10.71
CA TRP A 421 20.41 3.90 -9.68
C TRP A 421 20.88 2.70 -8.87
N ALA A 422 21.28 1.62 -9.53
CA ALA A 422 21.72 0.38 -8.90
C ALA A 422 22.95 0.61 -8.00
N LYS A 423 23.89 1.45 -8.43
CA LYS A 423 25.04 1.84 -7.61
C LYS A 423 24.65 2.62 -6.35
N VAL A 424 23.71 3.56 -6.46
CA VAL A 424 23.26 4.39 -5.32
C VAL A 424 22.43 3.56 -4.34
N MET A 425 21.60 2.66 -4.84
CA MET A 425 20.69 1.84 -4.04
C MET A 425 21.30 0.52 -3.55
N ASP A 426 22.54 0.22 -3.94
CA ASP A 426 23.25 -1.03 -3.66
C ASP A 426 22.54 -2.29 -4.18
N TYR A 427 22.20 -2.27 -5.47
CA TYR A 427 21.61 -3.39 -6.22
C TYR A 427 22.58 -3.91 -7.28
N ASN A 428 22.57 -5.24 -7.47
CA ASN A 428 23.12 -5.90 -8.63
C ASN A 428 22.14 -5.75 -9.81
N LEU A 429 22.56 -5.06 -10.86
CA LEU A 429 21.74 -4.88 -12.06
C LEU A 429 21.89 -6.07 -13.00
N VAL A 430 20.77 -6.65 -13.43
CA VAL A 430 20.68 -7.68 -14.49
C VAL A 430 19.94 -7.07 -15.68
N PRO A 431 20.66 -6.40 -16.61
CA PRO A 431 20.07 -5.87 -17.82
C PRO A 431 19.91 -6.97 -18.89
N PHE A 432 18.86 -6.89 -19.69
CA PHE A 432 18.65 -7.78 -20.84
C PHE A 432 17.79 -7.09 -21.90
N THR A 433 17.78 -7.66 -23.10
CA THR A 433 16.91 -7.28 -24.20
C THR A 433 15.71 -8.21 -24.25
N ALA A 434 14.52 -7.64 -24.36
CA ALA A 434 13.28 -8.40 -24.49
C ALA A 434 12.40 -7.83 -25.58
N THR A 435 11.76 -8.70 -26.35
CA THR A 435 10.83 -8.32 -27.42
C THR A 435 9.52 -9.06 -27.30
N ASP A 436 8.44 -8.47 -27.81
CA ASP A 436 7.17 -9.16 -28.00
C ASP A 436 7.19 -10.09 -29.23
N ARG A 437 6.04 -10.71 -29.53
CA ARG A 437 5.86 -11.63 -30.66
C ARG A 437 6.08 -10.99 -32.03
N GLU A 438 5.94 -9.67 -32.12
CA GLU A 438 6.19 -8.88 -33.34
C GLU A 438 7.62 -8.32 -33.38
N ASN A 439 8.51 -8.78 -32.49
CA ASN A 439 9.90 -8.36 -32.37
C ASN A 439 10.04 -6.87 -32.00
N ARG A 440 9.04 -6.29 -31.32
CA ARG A 440 9.08 -4.93 -30.77
C ARG A 440 9.62 -4.98 -29.34
N PRO A 441 10.44 -4.02 -28.89
CA PRO A 441 10.95 -4.02 -27.52
C PRO A 441 9.81 -4.03 -26.48
N ILE A 442 9.96 -4.85 -25.43
CA ILE A 442 9.08 -4.79 -24.26
C ILE A 442 9.31 -3.46 -23.56
N TYR A 443 8.29 -2.62 -23.49
CA TYR A 443 8.43 -1.24 -23.00
C TYR A 443 8.73 -1.17 -21.49
N HIS A 444 8.13 -2.06 -20.69
CA HIS A 444 8.36 -2.20 -19.25
C HIS A 444 8.61 -3.66 -18.88
N THR A 445 9.68 -3.89 -18.10
CA THR A 445 10.05 -5.20 -17.55
C THR A 445 8.89 -5.86 -16.80
N ASN A 446 8.12 -5.06 -16.05
CA ASN A 446 7.01 -5.55 -15.23
C ASN A 446 5.82 -6.14 -16.00
N VAL A 447 5.79 -6.04 -17.32
CA VAL A 447 4.73 -6.65 -18.15
C VAL A 447 5.04 -8.12 -18.42
N MET A 448 6.33 -8.46 -18.47
CA MET A 448 6.79 -9.83 -18.72
C MET A 448 7.36 -10.53 -17.48
N MET A 449 7.55 -9.80 -16.37
CA MET A 449 8.27 -10.30 -15.20
C MET A 449 7.76 -9.74 -13.87
N SER A 450 7.72 -10.61 -12.86
CA SER A 450 7.45 -10.25 -11.46
C SER A 450 8.28 -11.12 -10.52
N VAL A 451 8.78 -10.55 -9.42
CA VAL A 451 9.57 -11.27 -8.41
C VAL A 451 8.89 -11.11 -7.06
N GLY A 452 8.53 -12.23 -6.44
CA GLY A 452 8.05 -12.34 -5.06
C GLY A 452 9.12 -12.89 -4.13
N THR A 453 8.73 -13.25 -2.92
CA THR A 453 9.66 -13.74 -1.88
C THR A 453 10.26 -15.10 -2.24
N ARG A 454 9.49 -15.96 -2.94
CA ARG A 454 9.88 -17.35 -3.26
C ARG A 454 9.67 -17.74 -4.73
N VAL A 455 8.87 -16.97 -5.46
CA VAL A 455 8.45 -17.28 -6.83
C VAL A 455 8.76 -16.10 -7.72
N ALA A 456 9.17 -16.38 -8.95
CA ALA A 456 9.36 -15.37 -9.98
C ALA A 456 8.59 -15.78 -11.22
N VAL A 457 7.75 -14.88 -11.73
CA VAL A 457 7.10 -15.03 -13.04
C VAL A 457 7.96 -14.34 -14.08
N VAL A 458 8.22 -15.00 -15.19
CA VAL A 458 9.04 -14.43 -16.27
C VAL A 458 8.65 -15.05 -17.61
N CYS A 459 8.53 -14.26 -18.67
CA CYS A 459 8.43 -14.79 -20.03
C CYS A 459 9.83 -15.00 -20.60
N LEU A 460 10.34 -16.22 -20.57
CA LEU A 460 11.67 -16.51 -21.11
C LEU A 460 11.72 -16.42 -22.64
N GLU A 461 10.58 -16.65 -23.30
CA GLU A 461 10.44 -16.51 -24.76
C GLU A 461 10.66 -15.07 -25.24
N CYS A 462 10.34 -14.06 -24.41
CA CYS A 462 10.61 -12.65 -24.72
C CYS A 462 12.12 -12.34 -24.81
N ILE A 463 12.98 -13.15 -24.21
CA ILE A 463 14.44 -12.96 -24.20
C ILE A 463 15.06 -13.83 -25.30
N ALA A 464 15.20 -13.23 -26.48
CA ALA A 464 15.68 -13.93 -27.67
C ALA A 464 17.15 -14.37 -27.54
N ASP A 465 18.01 -13.53 -26.98
CA ASP A 465 19.42 -13.86 -26.77
C ASP A 465 19.56 -14.96 -25.71
N ALA A 466 20.18 -16.08 -26.11
CA ALA A 466 20.29 -17.27 -25.26
C ALA A 466 21.18 -17.04 -24.03
N LYS A 467 22.18 -16.14 -24.10
CA LYS A 467 23.07 -15.85 -22.98
C LYS A 467 22.36 -14.96 -21.96
N GLU A 468 21.66 -13.93 -22.41
CA GLU A 468 20.83 -13.08 -21.54
C GLU A 468 19.72 -13.90 -20.87
N ARG A 469 19.04 -14.77 -21.63
CA ARG A 469 18.02 -15.66 -21.07
C ARG A 469 18.61 -16.58 -19.99
N GLN A 470 19.76 -17.19 -20.25
CA GLN A 470 20.44 -18.03 -19.26
C GLN A 470 20.88 -17.21 -18.04
N MET A 471 21.35 -15.98 -18.22
CA MET A 471 21.73 -15.08 -17.13
C MET A 471 20.55 -14.77 -16.21
N VAL A 472 19.38 -14.43 -16.77
CA VAL A 472 18.16 -14.17 -15.99
C VAL A 472 17.71 -15.43 -15.24
N VAL A 473 17.67 -16.58 -15.91
CA VAL A 473 17.27 -17.86 -15.28
C VAL A 473 18.24 -18.26 -14.17
N SER A 474 19.55 -18.18 -14.39
CA SER A 474 20.56 -18.46 -13.38
C SER A 474 20.42 -17.51 -12.20
N SER A 475 20.32 -16.20 -12.45
CA SER A 475 20.14 -15.21 -11.40
C SER A 475 18.93 -15.50 -10.51
N LEU A 476 17.77 -15.81 -11.09
CA LEU A 476 16.55 -16.12 -10.34
C LEU A 476 16.67 -17.42 -9.52
N ARG A 477 17.30 -18.45 -10.09
CA ARG A 477 17.46 -19.75 -9.41
C ARG A 477 18.51 -19.68 -8.30
N ASP A 478 19.61 -18.98 -8.55
CA ASP A 478 20.70 -18.80 -7.60
C ASP A 478 20.25 -17.95 -6.41
N SER A 479 19.27 -17.05 -6.60
CA SER A 479 18.61 -16.30 -5.53
C SER A 479 17.43 -17.04 -4.87
N GLY A 480 17.20 -18.31 -5.22
CA GLY A 480 16.27 -19.22 -4.54
C GLY A 480 14.84 -19.22 -5.07
N HIS A 481 14.56 -18.58 -6.21
CA HIS A 481 13.19 -18.50 -6.74
C HIS A 481 12.76 -19.73 -7.51
N THR A 482 11.50 -20.13 -7.28
CA THR A 482 10.79 -21.02 -8.19
C THR A 482 10.34 -20.24 -9.41
N VAL A 483 10.93 -20.55 -10.57
CA VAL A 483 10.62 -19.88 -11.84
C VAL A 483 9.32 -20.41 -12.44
N VAL A 484 8.37 -19.50 -12.66
CA VAL A 484 7.12 -19.69 -13.37
C VAL A 484 7.28 -19.05 -14.75
N ASP A 485 7.71 -19.86 -15.71
CA ASP A 485 7.84 -19.44 -17.11
C ASP A 485 6.44 -19.26 -17.74
N ILE A 486 6.20 -18.13 -18.41
CA ILE A 486 4.95 -17.80 -19.08
C ILE A 486 5.17 -17.61 -20.59
N SER A 487 4.13 -17.87 -21.39
CA SER A 487 4.18 -17.67 -22.85
C SER A 487 3.90 -16.23 -23.25
N TYR A 488 4.16 -15.89 -24.53
CA TYR A 488 3.69 -14.62 -25.12
C TYR A 488 2.18 -14.39 -24.94
N ASP A 489 1.33 -15.40 -25.14
CA ASP A 489 -0.12 -15.24 -24.94
C ASP A 489 -0.44 -14.86 -23.50
N GLN A 490 0.29 -15.41 -22.53
CA GLN A 490 0.12 -15.08 -21.12
C GLN A 490 0.64 -13.68 -20.78
N VAL A 491 1.69 -13.20 -21.47
CA VAL A 491 2.13 -11.80 -21.37
C VAL A 491 1.03 -10.84 -21.88
N GLU A 492 0.37 -11.16 -22.99
CA GLU A 492 -0.78 -10.40 -23.53
C GLU A 492 -1.99 -10.40 -22.58
N HIS A 493 -2.11 -11.41 -21.70
CA HIS A 493 -3.08 -11.48 -20.61
C HIS A 493 -2.53 -10.97 -19.26
N PHE A 494 -1.43 -10.20 -19.28
CA PHE A 494 -0.82 -9.58 -18.10
C PHE A 494 -0.37 -10.55 -17.00
N CYS A 495 -0.07 -11.83 -17.32
CA CYS A 495 0.47 -12.79 -16.35
C CYS A 495 1.83 -12.35 -15.77
N GLY A 496 2.63 -11.56 -16.49
CA GLY A 496 3.85 -10.97 -15.94
C GLY A 496 3.58 -9.77 -15.01
N ASN A 497 2.42 -9.14 -15.12
CA ASN A 497 2.01 -7.94 -14.36
C ASN A 497 1.26 -8.28 -13.06
N VAL A 498 1.79 -9.27 -12.34
CA VAL A 498 1.32 -9.67 -11.01
C VAL A 498 2.21 -9.08 -9.93
N LEU A 499 1.69 -8.95 -8.71
CA LEU A 499 2.44 -8.36 -7.58
C LEU A 499 2.23 -9.16 -6.31
N GLU A 500 3.32 -9.53 -5.64
CA GLU A 500 3.25 -10.05 -4.28
C GLU A 500 3.04 -8.90 -3.30
N LEU A 501 2.01 -8.99 -2.47
CA LEU A 501 1.77 -8.10 -1.34
C LEU A 501 1.82 -8.88 -0.03
N GLU A 502 2.06 -8.18 1.07
CA GLU A 502 1.93 -8.73 2.40
C GLU A 502 0.47 -8.60 2.87
N SER A 503 -0.10 -9.68 3.40
CA SER A 503 -1.45 -9.67 3.93
C SER A 503 -1.53 -8.97 5.29
N PHE A 504 -2.76 -8.72 5.76
CA PHE A 504 -3.01 -8.24 7.11
C PHE A 504 -2.33 -9.09 8.21
N HIS A 505 -2.11 -10.38 7.95
CA HIS A 505 -1.48 -11.34 8.86
C HIS A 505 -0.01 -11.64 8.53
N ALA A 506 0.65 -10.78 7.74
CA ALA A 506 2.04 -10.93 7.34
C ALA A 506 2.37 -12.21 6.55
N ASP A 507 1.38 -12.75 5.83
CA ASP A 507 1.55 -13.83 4.86
C ASP A 507 1.64 -13.24 3.44
N GLN A 508 2.46 -13.83 2.56
CA GLN A 508 2.58 -13.38 1.16
C GLN A 508 1.33 -13.74 0.37
N VAL A 509 0.85 -12.81 -0.46
CA VAL A 509 -0.32 -12.98 -1.33
C VAL A 509 0.02 -12.46 -2.72
N MET A 510 -0.28 -13.23 -3.77
CA MET A 510 -0.09 -12.76 -5.14
C MET A 510 -1.37 -12.13 -5.67
N VAL A 511 -1.31 -10.87 -6.09
CA VAL A 511 -2.43 -10.12 -6.65
C VAL A 511 -2.29 -10.01 -8.17
N MET A 512 -3.39 -10.26 -8.89
CA MET A 512 -3.42 -10.31 -10.36
C MET A 512 -4.80 -9.93 -10.90
N SER A 513 -4.93 -9.71 -12.21
CA SER A 513 -6.26 -9.60 -12.83
C SER A 513 -6.91 -10.97 -12.95
N THR A 514 -8.24 -11.00 -13.06
CA THR A 514 -8.96 -12.24 -13.39
C THR A 514 -8.50 -12.81 -14.74
N GLY A 515 -8.19 -11.95 -15.72
CA GLY A 515 -7.62 -12.37 -17.00
C GLY A 515 -6.29 -13.11 -16.84
N ALA A 516 -5.35 -12.55 -16.06
CA ALA A 516 -4.08 -13.20 -15.76
C ALA A 516 -4.28 -14.53 -15.01
N HIS A 517 -5.16 -14.54 -14.01
CA HIS A 517 -5.47 -15.74 -13.21
C HIS A 517 -5.95 -16.91 -14.10
N ASP A 518 -6.85 -16.61 -15.03
CA ASP A 518 -7.47 -17.60 -15.91
C ASP A 518 -6.52 -18.04 -17.03
N ALA A 519 -5.63 -17.15 -17.47
CA ALA A 519 -4.59 -17.46 -18.46
C ALA A 519 -3.45 -18.33 -17.90
N PHE A 520 -3.16 -18.28 -16.59
CA PHE A 520 -2.24 -19.23 -15.98
C PHE A 520 -2.75 -20.67 -16.12
N THR A 521 -1.85 -21.60 -16.43
CA THR A 521 -2.16 -23.03 -16.36
C THR A 521 -2.31 -23.46 -14.90
N GLN A 522 -2.96 -24.61 -14.69
CA GLN A 522 -3.10 -25.19 -13.36
C GLN A 522 -1.75 -25.40 -12.65
N ASN A 523 -0.76 -25.94 -13.37
CA ASN A 523 0.59 -26.15 -12.85
C ASN A 523 1.29 -24.82 -12.48
N GLN A 524 1.11 -23.75 -13.27
CA GLN A 524 1.66 -22.43 -12.92
C GLN A 524 1.00 -21.85 -11.66
N ARG A 525 -0.32 -21.98 -11.51
CA ARG A 525 -1.02 -21.56 -10.28
C ARG A 525 -0.55 -22.34 -9.05
N GLU A 526 -0.33 -23.65 -9.19
CA GLU A 526 0.21 -24.48 -8.10
C GLU A 526 1.64 -24.06 -7.72
N LYS A 527 2.50 -23.73 -8.70
CA LYS A 527 3.82 -23.16 -8.42
C LYS A 527 3.73 -21.82 -7.70
N LEU A 528 2.84 -20.92 -8.13
CA LEU A 528 2.62 -19.65 -7.43
C LEU A 528 2.18 -19.90 -5.98
N LEU A 529 1.21 -20.79 -5.76
CA LEU A 529 0.70 -21.17 -4.42
C LEU A 529 1.74 -21.89 -3.55
N SER A 530 2.81 -22.44 -4.12
CA SER A 530 3.94 -22.92 -3.31
C SER A 530 4.72 -21.77 -2.64
N GLY A 531 4.66 -20.58 -3.25
CA GLY A 531 5.36 -19.36 -2.84
C GLY A 531 4.51 -18.38 -2.03
N VAL A 532 3.19 -18.41 -2.15
CA VAL A 532 2.26 -17.48 -1.47
C VAL A 532 1.11 -18.23 -0.79
N GLU A 533 0.44 -17.59 0.16
CA GLU A 533 -0.72 -18.17 0.86
C GLU A 533 -1.93 -18.35 -0.07
N ARG A 534 -2.15 -17.39 -0.97
CA ARG A 534 -3.30 -17.37 -1.87
C ARG A 534 -3.05 -16.48 -3.10
N LEU A 535 -3.90 -16.67 -4.10
CA LEU A 535 -4.01 -15.77 -5.25
C LEU A 535 -5.26 -14.90 -5.05
N VAL A 536 -5.10 -13.58 -5.10
CA VAL A 536 -6.21 -12.61 -5.06
C VAL A 536 -6.34 -11.99 -6.44
N HIS A 537 -7.55 -11.95 -6.97
CA HIS A 537 -7.77 -11.38 -8.30
C HIS A 537 -9.04 -10.54 -8.39
N ALA A 538 -9.04 -9.60 -9.33
CA ALA A 538 -10.17 -8.75 -9.67
C ALA A 538 -10.23 -8.57 -11.19
N ASP A 539 -11.44 -8.41 -11.72
CA ASP A 539 -11.62 -8.06 -13.13
C ASP A 539 -11.31 -6.57 -13.33
N ILE A 540 -10.29 -6.29 -14.13
CA ILE A 540 -9.87 -4.95 -14.54
C ILE A 540 -9.69 -4.88 -16.06
N SER A 541 -10.43 -5.70 -16.80
CA SER A 541 -10.25 -5.93 -18.24
C SER A 541 -10.33 -4.64 -19.07
N THR A 542 -11.14 -3.66 -18.69
CA THR A 542 -11.21 -2.38 -19.41
C THR A 542 -10.02 -1.48 -19.10
N ILE A 543 -9.56 -1.45 -17.85
CA ILE A 543 -8.33 -0.74 -17.47
C ILE A 543 -7.14 -1.33 -18.22
N GLU A 544 -7.02 -2.65 -18.28
CA GLU A 544 -5.97 -3.35 -19.02
C GLU A 544 -6.02 -3.03 -20.52
N LYS A 545 -7.20 -3.19 -21.13
CA LYS A 545 -7.37 -3.00 -22.57
C LYS A 545 -7.08 -1.56 -23.00
N VAL A 546 -7.62 -0.57 -22.30
CA VAL A 546 -7.53 0.85 -22.69
C VAL A 546 -6.25 1.50 -22.19
N GLY A 547 -5.79 1.15 -20.99
CA GLY A 547 -4.63 1.73 -20.34
C GLY A 547 -3.33 0.96 -20.52
N GLY A 548 -3.37 -0.28 -21.04
CA GLY A 548 -2.20 -1.11 -21.33
C GLY A 548 -1.38 -1.48 -20.09
N GLY A 549 -2.01 -1.57 -18.92
CA GLY A 549 -1.37 -1.92 -17.64
C GLY A 549 -2.27 -2.82 -16.78
N GLY A 550 -1.67 -3.84 -16.17
CA GLY A 550 -2.35 -4.81 -15.31
C GLY A 550 -2.43 -4.37 -13.84
N VAL A 551 -2.79 -5.32 -12.96
CA VAL A 551 -3.01 -5.04 -11.53
C VAL A 551 -1.77 -4.49 -10.87
N ARG A 552 -0.59 -5.04 -11.15
CA ARG A 552 0.68 -4.54 -10.60
C ARG A 552 0.90 -3.07 -10.94
N CYS A 553 0.51 -2.61 -12.13
CA CYS A 553 0.66 -1.20 -12.49
C CYS A 553 -0.28 -0.27 -11.71
N THR A 554 -1.46 -0.76 -11.31
CA THR A 554 -2.48 0.07 -10.62
C THR A 554 -2.16 0.32 -9.13
N ILE A 555 -1.08 -0.29 -8.62
CA ILE A 555 -0.69 -0.29 -7.22
C ILE A 555 0.79 0.11 -7.11
N ALA A 556 1.09 1.06 -6.22
CA ALA A 556 2.47 1.40 -5.85
C ALA A 556 2.74 1.00 -4.40
N GLU A 557 3.82 0.24 -4.18
CA GLU A 557 4.23 -0.22 -2.85
C GLU A 557 4.81 0.93 -2.01
N LEU A 558 4.42 0.99 -0.74
CA LEU A 558 4.96 1.92 0.25
C LEU A 558 5.69 1.11 1.34
N HIS A 559 7.02 1.14 1.31
CA HIS A 559 7.88 0.43 2.26
C HIS A 559 8.24 1.25 3.51
#